data_AF-A0A950HPI0-F1
#
_entry.id   AF-A0A950HPI0-F1
#
_cell.length_a   1.000
_cell.length_b   1.000
_cell.length_c   1.000
_cell.angle_alpha   90.00
_cell.angle_beta   90.00
_cell.angle_gamma   90.00
#
_symmetry.space_group_name_H-M   'P 1'
#
loop_
_entity.id
_entity.type
_entity.pdbx_description
1 polymer ?
#
loop_
_entity_poly.entity_id
_entity_poly.type
_entity_poly.pdbx_seq_one_letter_code
_entity_poly.pdbx_strand_id
1 'polypeptide(L)'
;GAGGRTAALGRAVLTGLIAELHVALRERPWDFFEHTDLLDFPGARSREHMPDIRNHLKKEAALESLFLRGKVAYLFERYNAEQELTSMLLCIAPSNQEVRTLPAMVKDWIDITHGPDPEAREKTDTALFLVLTKFDAEFEEAAGKSDDSTARWTRRLQTSLLDFFGKAHEWPHEWTPGHPFNNSYWLRNPNFKAKHIIDYDDNGVELALRASEEKRIARGREEYLQNPDVRKHFHDPGKAWDEAFRLNDGGITYLAGAIAPVCNPYIKTQQIAARIGALRRTMRERLQRYFVSDDVAGERLRREKAAVDVIDQLIRCAANQRFGRLIRLLQVSDAELSDVFFNLETRFDPNRVRIYGRGVDEESLRKSFGLGKAQTKGNGAVDAADRYALAAVEHWVESIRSVATNPRMCRYFMIHEDAMSQLVDELIAGAARTELRARLANEIRPAMGTHARVKDSIVKPAMLAANVVGSFVMWLGYDQLQPTARPTRKDSAKVFQPRPPMDFPQLEERPSSFDTTFYEDWFTAFIAFVGENAGSVKGQTINVEENARLGEILKTLGTSARDMRP
;
A
#
# COMPACT_ATOMS: atom_id res chain seq x y z
N GLY A 1 -13.07 -28.03 29.10
CA GLY A 1 -12.56 -27.55 30.40
C GLY A 1 -13.55 -27.86 31.51
N ALA A 2 -13.10 -27.83 32.77
CA ALA A 2 -13.98 -28.02 33.93
C ALA A 2 -15.12 -26.98 33.89
N GLY A 3 -16.37 -27.45 33.76
CA GLY A 3 -17.57 -26.59 33.57
C GLY A 3 -18.05 -26.41 32.13
N GLY A 4 -17.40 -27.03 31.14
CA GLY A 4 -17.85 -26.99 29.74
C GLY A 4 -19.04 -27.92 29.47
N ARG A 5 -19.88 -27.56 28.48
CA ARG A 5 -20.94 -28.45 27.98
C ARG A 5 -20.32 -29.65 27.26
N THR A 6 -20.79 -30.84 27.59
CA THR A 6 -20.38 -32.08 26.92
C THR A 6 -21.28 -32.32 25.70
N ALA A 7 -20.69 -32.68 24.57
CA ALA A 7 -21.41 -33.03 23.35
C ALA A 7 -20.75 -34.23 22.67
N ALA A 8 -21.56 -35.13 22.11
CA ALA A 8 -21.07 -36.23 21.28
C ALA A 8 -21.05 -35.77 19.82
N LEU A 9 -19.87 -35.77 19.21
CA LEU A 9 -19.65 -35.41 17.81
C LEU A 9 -18.85 -36.51 17.12
N GLY A 10 -19.23 -36.84 15.89
CA GLY A 10 -18.43 -37.76 15.07
C GLY A 10 -17.05 -37.17 14.80
N ARG A 11 -16.00 -38.01 14.81
CA ARG A 11 -14.62 -37.58 14.58
C ARG A 11 -14.47 -36.75 13.30
N ALA A 12 -15.13 -37.16 12.22
CA ALA A 12 -15.08 -36.44 10.93
C ALA A 12 -15.65 -35.01 11.05
N VAL A 13 -16.75 -34.83 11.80
CA VAL A 13 -17.36 -33.52 12.03
C VAL A 13 -16.44 -32.66 12.90
N LEU A 14 -15.89 -33.24 13.97
CA LEU A 14 -14.92 -32.55 14.82
C LEU A 14 -13.70 -32.11 14.01
N THR A 15 -13.11 -33.00 13.20
CA THR A 15 -12.02 -32.68 12.28
C THR A 15 -12.42 -31.61 11.26
N GLY A 16 -13.68 -31.53 10.84
CA GLY A 16 -14.16 -30.46 9.97
C GLY A 16 -14.25 -29.10 10.65
N LEU A 17 -14.71 -29.07 11.91
CA LEU A 17 -15.08 -27.83 12.61
C LEU A 17 -13.94 -27.18 13.39
N ILE A 18 -12.99 -27.96 13.94
CA ILE A 18 -11.96 -27.39 14.83
C ILE A 18 -10.81 -26.79 14.01
N ALA A 19 -10.28 -25.65 14.45
CA ALA A 19 -9.01 -25.15 13.94
C ALA A 19 -7.81 -25.83 14.63
N GLU A 20 -7.96 -26.17 15.90
CA GLU A 20 -6.89 -26.61 16.79
C GLU A 20 -7.41 -27.59 17.85
N LEU A 21 -6.48 -28.37 18.40
CA LEU A 21 -6.71 -29.23 19.55
C LEU A 21 -5.70 -28.82 20.64
N HIS A 22 -6.20 -28.31 21.77
CA HIS A 22 -5.34 -27.95 22.89
C HIS A 22 -5.04 -29.18 23.75
N VAL A 23 -3.78 -29.57 23.78
CA VAL A 23 -3.26 -30.63 24.63
C VAL A 23 -2.37 -29.99 25.69
N ALA A 24 -2.84 -29.96 26.93
CA ALA A 24 -2.04 -29.44 28.03
C ALA A 24 -0.84 -30.37 28.27
N LEU A 25 0.37 -29.81 28.26
CA LEU A 25 1.57 -30.54 28.64
C LEU A 25 1.48 -30.92 30.11
N ARG A 26 1.70 -32.21 30.42
CA ARG A 26 1.70 -32.71 31.81
C ARG A 26 2.89 -32.18 32.61
N GLU A 27 4.03 -32.05 31.94
CA GLU A 27 5.30 -31.62 32.50
C GLU A 27 5.79 -30.39 31.75
N ARG A 28 6.57 -29.55 32.46
CA ARG A 28 7.16 -28.33 31.91
C ARG A 28 8.67 -28.52 31.78
N PRO A 29 9.17 -29.08 30.67
CA PRO A 29 10.60 -29.36 30.52
C PRO A 29 11.46 -28.11 30.39
N TRP A 30 10.90 -26.98 29.94
CA TRP A 30 11.59 -25.69 29.82
C TRP A 30 10.71 -24.53 30.31
N ASP A 31 11.31 -23.50 30.90
CA ASP A 31 10.58 -22.39 31.54
C ASP A 31 9.78 -21.54 30.56
N PHE A 32 10.20 -21.43 29.30
CA PHE A 32 9.47 -20.63 28.30
C PHE A 32 8.05 -21.16 27.99
N PHE A 33 7.74 -22.41 28.35
CA PHE A 33 6.39 -22.97 28.26
C PHE A 33 5.40 -22.39 29.30
N GLU A 34 5.85 -21.51 30.19
CA GLU A 34 4.95 -20.73 31.05
C GLU A 34 4.11 -19.73 30.25
N HIS A 35 4.64 -19.25 29.12
CA HIS A 35 4.03 -18.18 28.31
C HIS A 35 4.10 -18.45 26.81
N THR A 36 4.47 -19.68 26.42
CA THR A 36 4.61 -20.08 25.01
C THR A 36 3.90 -21.39 24.78
N ASP A 37 3.09 -21.44 23.73
CA ASP A 37 2.47 -22.67 23.25
C ASP A 37 3.30 -23.27 22.10
N LEU A 38 3.37 -24.61 22.04
CA LEU A 38 3.94 -25.32 20.90
C LEU A 38 2.82 -25.67 19.92
N LEU A 39 2.88 -25.10 18.72
CA LEU A 39 1.94 -25.39 17.65
C LEU A 39 2.53 -26.38 16.66
N ASP A 40 1.90 -27.53 16.50
CA ASP A 40 2.27 -28.53 15.50
C ASP A 40 1.31 -28.47 14.31
N PHE A 41 1.87 -28.30 13.12
CA PHE A 41 1.10 -28.28 11.88
C PHE A 41 1.11 -29.65 11.21
N PRO A 42 -0.04 -30.09 10.65
CA PRO A 42 -0.04 -31.23 9.75
C PRO A 42 0.94 -31.00 8.60
N GLY A 43 1.75 -32.00 8.27
CA GLY A 43 2.80 -31.86 7.26
C GLY A 43 2.27 -31.32 5.92
N ALA A 44 2.93 -30.30 5.40
CA ALA A 44 2.52 -29.62 4.18
C ALA A 44 2.45 -30.60 2.99
N ARG A 45 1.56 -30.31 2.03
CA ARG A 45 1.38 -31.12 0.82
C ARG A 45 1.21 -30.20 -0.38
N SER A 46 1.78 -30.61 -1.51
CA SER A 46 1.61 -29.88 -2.78
C SER A 46 0.13 -29.82 -3.17
N ARG A 47 -0.29 -28.65 -3.70
CA ARG A 47 -1.61 -28.50 -4.29
C ARG A 47 -1.75 -29.43 -5.50
N GLU A 48 -2.86 -30.15 -5.57
CA GLU A 48 -3.13 -31.04 -6.70
C GLU A 48 -3.56 -30.20 -7.90
N HIS A 49 -2.98 -30.45 -9.07
CA HIS A 49 -3.47 -29.83 -10.30
C HIS A 49 -4.73 -30.54 -10.76
N MET A 50 -5.87 -29.83 -10.72
CA MET A 50 -7.17 -30.37 -11.07
C MET A 50 -7.79 -29.58 -12.23
N PRO A 51 -7.48 -29.93 -13.49
CA PRO A 51 -7.98 -29.19 -14.65
C PRO A 51 -9.50 -29.30 -14.82
N ASP A 52 -10.11 -30.40 -14.36
CA ASP A 52 -11.56 -30.59 -14.33
C ASP A 52 -12.03 -31.11 -12.96
N ILE A 53 -12.55 -30.19 -12.15
CA ILE A 53 -13.04 -30.49 -10.81
C ILE A 53 -14.26 -31.40 -10.80
N ARG A 54 -15.13 -31.32 -11.83
CA ARG A 54 -16.38 -32.11 -11.88
C ARG A 54 -16.09 -33.59 -12.08
N ASN A 55 -15.11 -33.90 -12.92
CA ASN A 55 -14.67 -35.28 -13.12
C ASN A 55 -13.81 -35.78 -11.96
N HIS A 56 -13.02 -34.91 -11.32
CA HIS A 56 -12.25 -35.29 -10.13
C HIS A 56 -13.14 -35.71 -8.96
N LEU A 57 -14.23 -34.97 -8.71
CA LEU A 57 -15.18 -35.24 -7.61
C LEU A 57 -15.99 -36.53 -7.77
N LYS A 58 -15.95 -37.19 -8.94
CA LYS A 58 -16.57 -38.50 -9.14
C LYS A 58 -15.73 -39.65 -8.59
N LYS A 59 -14.46 -39.41 -8.27
CA LYS A 59 -13.58 -40.43 -7.68
C LYS A 59 -13.95 -40.65 -6.22
N GLU A 60 -13.78 -41.89 -5.76
CA GLU A 60 -13.97 -42.24 -4.36
C GLU A 60 -12.97 -41.45 -3.48
N ALA A 61 -13.42 -40.98 -2.31
CA ALA A 61 -12.65 -40.18 -1.36
C ALA A 61 -12.11 -38.81 -1.87
N ALA A 62 -12.55 -38.34 -3.05
CA ALA A 62 -12.03 -37.11 -3.65
C ALA A 62 -12.34 -35.85 -2.84
N LEU A 63 -13.55 -35.77 -2.28
CA LEU A 63 -13.99 -34.63 -1.49
C LEU A 63 -13.22 -34.54 -0.16
N GLU A 64 -12.98 -35.68 0.48
CA GLU A 64 -12.23 -35.80 1.72
C GLU A 64 -10.77 -35.37 1.51
N SER A 65 -10.13 -35.83 0.43
CA SER A 65 -8.77 -35.42 0.05
C SER A 65 -8.69 -33.91 -0.20
N LEU A 66 -9.66 -33.35 -0.93
CA LEU A 66 -9.75 -31.92 -1.20
C LEU A 66 -9.91 -31.10 0.09
N PHE A 67 -10.82 -31.51 0.96
CA PHE A 67 -11.08 -30.83 2.23
C PHE A 67 -9.86 -30.87 3.15
N LEU A 68 -9.21 -32.03 3.28
CA LEU A 68 -7.99 -32.17 4.08
C LEU A 68 -6.88 -31.25 3.58
N ARG A 69 -6.60 -31.24 2.27
CA ARG A 69 -5.55 -30.39 1.69
C ARG A 69 -5.87 -28.91 1.80
N GLY A 70 -7.12 -28.53 1.52
CA GLY A 70 -7.60 -27.16 1.66
C GLY A 70 -7.47 -26.67 3.10
N LYS A 71 -7.84 -27.52 4.07
CA LYS A 71 -7.74 -27.19 5.49
C LYS A 71 -6.29 -27.01 5.95
N VAL A 72 -5.38 -27.91 5.58
CA VAL A 72 -3.96 -27.81 6.00
C VAL A 72 -3.33 -26.53 5.46
N ALA A 73 -3.57 -26.19 4.19
CA ALA A 73 -3.10 -24.94 3.61
C ALA A 73 -3.71 -23.70 4.30
N TYR A 74 -5.03 -23.71 4.50
CA TYR A 74 -5.76 -22.62 5.14
C TYR A 74 -5.29 -22.37 6.58
N LEU A 75 -5.05 -23.42 7.37
CA LEU A 75 -4.60 -23.26 8.74
C LEU A 75 -3.26 -22.51 8.78
N PHE A 76 -2.26 -22.95 8.02
CA PHE A 76 -0.97 -22.25 8.02
C PHE A 76 -1.12 -20.78 7.56
N GLU A 77 -1.84 -20.53 6.47
CA GLU A 77 -2.11 -19.17 5.98
C GLU A 77 -2.82 -18.31 7.04
N ARG A 78 -3.79 -18.88 7.76
CA ARG A 78 -4.51 -18.22 8.85
C ARG A 78 -3.58 -17.85 10.01
N TYR A 79 -2.79 -18.79 10.53
CA TYR A 79 -1.86 -18.53 11.64
C TYR A 79 -0.78 -17.50 11.26
N ASN A 80 -0.33 -17.51 10.00
CA ASN A 80 0.59 -16.49 9.50
C ASN A 80 -0.09 -15.11 9.41
N ALA A 81 -1.30 -15.05 8.84
CA ALA A 81 -2.08 -13.81 8.72
C ALA A 81 -2.51 -13.21 10.06
N GLU A 82 -2.86 -14.06 11.03
CA GLU A 82 -3.20 -13.69 12.42
C GLU A 82 -1.96 -13.42 13.28
N GLN A 83 -0.75 -13.62 12.74
CA GLN A 83 0.54 -13.41 13.42
C GLN A 83 0.64 -14.18 14.75
N GLU A 84 0.14 -15.40 14.73
CA GLU A 84 0.21 -16.32 15.86
C GLU A 84 1.51 -17.13 15.87
N LEU A 85 2.28 -17.09 14.76
CA LEU A 85 3.59 -17.72 14.63
C LEU A 85 4.72 -16.75 14.98
N THR A 86 5.16 -16.75 16.24
CA THR A 86 6.28 -15.89 16.70
C THR A 86 7.65 -16.47 16.37
N SER A 87 7.76 -17.80 16.28
CA SER A 87 8.98 -18.52 15.96
C SER A 87 8.64 -19.78 15.18
N MET A 88 9.53 -20.20 14.29
CA MET A 88 9.28 -21.33 13.40
C MET A 88 10.41 -22.35 13.48
N LEU A 89 10.05 -23.60 13.80
CA LEU A 89 10.93 -24.75 13.70
C LEU A 89 10.68 -25.46 12.37
N LEU A 90 11.61 -25.33 11.44
CA LEU A 90 11.55 -25.97 10.14
C LEU A 90 12.24 -27.34 10.21
N CYS A 91 11.47 -28.37 10.58
CA CYS A 91 11.96 -29.73 10.74
C CYS A 91 12.07 -30.48 9.40
N ILE A 92 13.28 -30.76 8.93
CA ILE A 92 13.55 -31.39 7.63
C ILE A 92 14.29 -32.72 7.81
N ALA A 93 13.66 -33.81 7.35
CA ALA A 93 14.25 -35.16 7.31
C ALA A 93 15.17 -35.36 6.10
N PRO A 94 16.07 -36.36 6.07
CA PRO A 94 16.98 -36.65 4.97
C PRO A 94 16.24 -37.31 3.78
N SER A 95 15.37 -36.54 3.15
CA SER A 95 14.59 -36.95 1.98
C SER A 95 14.38 -35.79 1.02
N ASN A 96 14.11 -36.12 -0.25
CA ASN A 96 13.68 -35.13 -1.22
C ASN A 96 12.38 -34.46 -0.74
N GLN A 97 12.34 -33.14 -0.81
CA GLN A 97 11.15 -32.37 -0.42
C GLN A 97 10.24 -32.20 -1.63
N GLU A 98 9.03 -32.76 -1.56
CA GLU A 98 8.07 -32.76 -2.68
C GLU A 98 7.05 -31.60 -2.60
N VAL A 99 7.09 -30.81 -1.53
CA VAL A 99 6.12 -29.74 -1.26
C VAL A 99 6.56 -28.45 -1.94
N ARG A 100 6.08 -28.22 -3.16
CA ARG A 100 6.49 -27.07 -3.99
C ARG A 100 6.09 -25.70 -3.41
N THR A 101 5.06 -25.66 -2.55
CA THR A 101 4.55 -24.42 -1.97
C THR A 101 5.29 -23.99 -0.71
N LEU A 102 6.03 -24.90 -0.06
CA LEU A 102 6.67 -24.63 1.22
C LEU A 102 7.70 -23.48 1.15
N PRO A 103 8.53 -23.33 0.09
CA PRO A 103 9.46 -22.21 0.01
C PRO A 103 8.80 -20.84 0.07
N ALA A 104 7.70 -20.65 -0.67
CA ALA A 104 6.92 -19.41 -0.66
C ALA A 104 6.27 -19.17 0.71
N MET A 105 5.68 -20.20 1.32
CA MET A 105 5.06 -20.09 2.65
C MET A 105 6.05 -19.65 3.74
N VAL A 106 7.27 -20.19 3.71
CA VAL A 106 8.34 -19.80 4.64
C VAL A 106 8.81 -18.38 4.35
N LYS A 107 8.97 -17.99 3.07
CA LYS A 107 9.35 -16.63 2.68
C LYS A 107 8.31 -15.59 3.14
N ASP A 108 7.03 -15.85 2.94
CA ASP A 108 5.96 -14.95 3.36
C ASP A 108 6.00 -14.71 4.88
N TRP A 109 6.23 -15.77 5.66
CA TRP A 109 6.37 -15.65 7.12
C TRP A 109 7.65 -14.88 7.52
N ILE A 110 8.79 -15.11 6.85
CA ILE A 110 10.04 -14.36 7.06
C ILE A 110 9.80 -12.86 6.81
N ASP A 111 9.13 -12.51 5.71
CA ASP A 111 8.91 -11.11 5.34
C ASP A 111 8.02 -10.37 6.34
N ILE A 112 7.05 -11.09 6.91
CA ILE A 112 6.15 -10.55 7.94
C ILE A 112 6.86 -10.43 9.29
N THR A 113 7.72 -11.40 9.64
CA THR A 113 8.27 -11.54 11.00
C THR A 113 9.62 -10.84 11.18
N HIS A 114 10.53 -11.00 10.21
CA HIS A 114 11.89 -10.45 10.21
C HIS A 114 12.03 -9.26 9.27
N GLY A 115 11.22 -9.21 8.22
CA GLY A 115 11.23 -8.15 7.21
C GLY A 115 11.68 -8.65 5.83
N PRO A 116 11.29 -7.91 4.78
CA PRO A 116 11.44 -8.37 3.39
C PRO A 116 12.90 -8.44 2.93
N ASP A 117 13.77 -7.59 3.48
CA ASP A 117 15.13 -7.36 3.00
C ASP A 117 16.17 -7.61 4.10
N PRO A 118 17.43 -7.95 3.76
CA PRO A 118 18.48 -8.27 4.74
C PRO A 118 18.68 -7.22 5.85
N GLU A 119 18.62 -5.93 5.51
CA GLU A 119 18.78 -4.81 6.46
C GLU A 119 17.63 -4.71 7.46
N ALA A 120 16.44 -5.21 7.10
CA ALA A 120 15.32 -5.29 8.02
C ALA A 120 15.54 -6.43 9.03
N ARG A 121 16.01 -7.59 8.55
CA ARG A 121 16.22 -8.79 9.37
C ARG A 121 17.34 -8.61 10.38
N GLU A 122 18.36 -7.81 10.08
CA GLU A 122 19.45 -7.46 11.01
C GLU A 122 18.97 -6.77 12.29
N LYS A 123 17.79 -6.13 12.26
CA LYS A 123 17.22 -5.39 13.39
C LYS A 123 16.40 -6.28 14.35
N THR A 124 16.30 -7.57 14.04
CA THR A 124 15.44 -8.52 14.75
C THR A 124 16.19 -9.81 15.07
N ASP A 125 15.88 -10.42 16.21
CA ASP A 125 16.43 -11.73 16.53
C ASP A 125 15.91 -12.80 15.57
N THR A 126 16.80 -13.69 15.13
CA THR A 126 16.44 -14.78 14.21
C THR A 126 15.52 -15.77 14.92
N ALA A 127 14.26 -15.84 14.49
CA ALA A 127 13.22 -16.70 15.05
C ALA A 127 12.89 -17.89 14.12
N LEU A 128 13.63 -18.03 13.02
CA LEU A 128 13.60 -19.18 12.13
C LEU A 128 14.70 -20.16 12.53
N PHE A 129 14.35 -21.42 12.76
CA PHE A 129 15.31 -22.47 13.10
C PHE A 129 15.20 -23.59 12.07
N LEU A 130 16.29 -23.87 11.36
CA LEU A 130 16.35 -25.06 10.51
C LEU A 130 16.75 -26.26 11.36
N VAL A 131 15.84 -27.21 11.52
CA VAL A 131 16.07 -28.42 12.32
C VAL A 131 16.24 -29.61 11.38
N LEU A 132 17.47 -30.02 11.17
CA LEU A 132 17.80 -31.19 10.36
C LEU A 132 17.63 -32.46 11.21
N THR A 133 16.46 -33.07 11.09
CA THR A 133 16.05 -34.24 11.88
C THR A 133 16.66 -35.54 11.35
N LYS A 134 16.58 -36.60 12.16
CA LYS A 134 17.08 -37.95 11.86
C LYS A 134 18.59 -37.97 11.58
N PHE A 135 19.35 -37.24 12.39
CA PHE A 135 20.80 -37.15 12.25
C PHE A 135 21.51 -38.52 12.30
N ASP A 136 20.96 -39.47 13.05
CA ASP A 136 21.42 -40.87 13.12
C ASP A 136 21.35 -41.62 11.77
N ALA A 137 20.37 -41.29 10.92
CA ALA A 137 20.22 -41.88 9.61
C ALA A 137 21.34 -41.46 8.64
N GLU A 138 22.06 -40.37 8.93
CA GLU A 138 23.24 -39.95 8.16
C GLU A 138 24.39 -40.97 8.29
N PHE A 139 24.32 -41.92 9.23
CA PHE A 139 25.33 -42.96 9.47
C PHE A 139 24.89 -44.35 9.02
N GLU A 140 23.70 -44.48 8.43
CA GLU A 140 23.23 -45.72 7.81
C GLU A 140 23.89 -45.92 6.43
N GLU A 141 24.32 -47.15 6.12
CA GLU A 141 24.90 -47.47 4.82
C GLU A 141 23.82 -47.83 3.81
N ALA A 142 23.71 -47.06 2.73
CA ALA A 142 22.92 -47.46 1.57
C ALA A 142 23.72 -48.45 0.72
N ALA A 143 23.18 -49.65 0.48
CA ALA A 143 23.83 -50.67 -0.34
C ALA A 143 24.25 -50.10 -1.71
N GLY A 144 25.55 -50.13 -2.01
CA GLY A 144 26.11 -49.82 -3.33
C GLY A 144 26.54 -48.38 -3.61
N LYS A 145 26.62 -47.48 -2.61
CA LYS A 145 27.22 -46.13 -2.79
C LYS A 145 28.63 -46.06 -2.21
N SER A 146 29.57 -45.49 -2.96
CA SER A 146 30.93 -45.22 -2.49
C SER A 146 30.91 -44.26 -1.30
N ASP A 147 31.78 -44.51 -0.33
CA ASP A 147 31.96 -43.76 0.93
C ASP A 147 32.64 -42.38 0.69
N ASP A 148 32.08 -41.58 -0.23
CA ASP A 148 32.47 -40.17 -0.37
C ASP A 148 31.69 -39.35 0.66
N SER A 149 32.23 -39.36 1.87
CA SER A 149 31.68 -38.79 3.09
C SER A 149 31.60 -37.25 3.07
N THR A 150 32.53 -36.58 2.38
CA THR A 150 32.49 -35.11 2.23
C THR A 150 31.28 -34.66 1.40
N ALA A 151 30.94 -35.41 0.34
CA ALA A 151 29.78 -35.14 -0.49
C ALA A 151 28.43 -35.33 0.25
N ARG A 152 28.41 -36.06 1.37
CA ARG A 152 27.20 -36.32 2.17
C ARG A 152 26.64 -35.03 2.76
N TRP A 153 27.46 -34.27 3.47
CA TRP A 153 27.04 -33.05 4.16
C TRP A 153 26.60 -31.96 3.18
N THR A 154 27.36 -31.77 2.09
CA THR A 154 26.96 -30.89 0.99
C THR A 154 25.63 -31.32 0.40
N ARG A 155 25.46 -32.61 0.04
CA ARG A 155 24.18 -33.10 -0.50
C ARG A 155 23.02 -32.87 0.47
N ARG A 156 23.23 -33.07 1.77
CA ARG A 156 22.22 -32.87 2.80
C ARG A 156 21.78 -31.41 2.89
N LEU A 157 22.71 -30.46 2.93
CA LEU A 157 22.40 -29.02 2.96
C LEU A 157 21.85 -28.50 1.64
N GLN A 158 22.36 -28.96 0.50
CA GLN A 158 21.81 -28.64 -0.82
C GLN A 158 20.35 -29.07 -0.89
N THR A 159 20.04 -30.33 -0.59
CA THR A 159 18.68 -30.87 -0.70
C THR A 159 17.70 -30.24 0.30
N SER A 160 18.17 -29.87 1.50
CA SER A 160 17.30 -29.45 2.60
C SER A 160 17.15 -27.93 2.71
N LEU A 161 18.12 -27.16 2.21
CA LEU A 161 18.18 -25.71 2.35
C LEU A 161 18.38 -25.01 1.01
N LEU A 162 19.51 -25.26 0.33
CA LEU A 162 19.97 -24.40 -0.76
C LEU A 162 19.23 -24.65 -2.09
N ASP A 163 19.08 -25.90 -2.51
CA ASP A 163 18.30 -26.23 -3.70
C ASP A 163 16.80 -26.04 -3.47
N PHE A 164 16.33 -26.31 -2.25
CA PHE A 164 14.90 -26.33 -1.98
C PHE A 164 14.33 -24.94 -1.70
N PHE A 165 15.02 -24.11 -0.90
CA PHE A 165 14.62 -22.73 -0.63
C PHE A 165 15.43 -21.73 -1.46
N GLY A 166 16.75 -21.92 -1.55
CA GLY A 166 17.68 -20.98 -2.19
C GLY A 166 17.48 -20.81 -3.70
N LYS A 167 16.91 -21.80 -4.39
CA LYS A 167 16.51 -21.64 -5.81
C LYS A 167 15.34 -20.69 -6.03
N ALA A 168 14.44 -20.59 -5.05
CA ALA A 168 13.24 -19.76 -5.15
C ALA A 168 13.43 -18.39 -4.49
N HIS A 169 14.23 -18.32 -3.43
CA HIS A 169 14.38 -17.14 -2.59
C HIS A 169 15.80 -17.00 -2.05
N GLU A 170 16.30 -15.76 -1.96
CA GLU A 170 17.71 -15.47 -1.61
C GLU A 170 18.05 -15.67 -0.12
N TRP A 171 17.05 -15.76 0.77
CA TRP A 171 17.26 -15.72 2.22
C TRP A 171 18.24 -16.77 2.78
N PRO A 172 18.41 -17.98 2.20
CA PRO A 172 19.44 -18.91 2.67
C PRO A 172 20.85 -18.39 2.41
N HIS A 173 21.05 -17.71 1.28
CA HIS A 173 22.35 -17.18 0.84
C HIS A 173 22.63 -15.79 1.43
N GLU A 174 21.59 -14.99 1.66
CA GLU A 174 21.68 -13.65 2.25
C GLU A 174 20.53 -13.41 3.24
N TRP A 175 20.80 -13.72 4.51
CA TRP A 175 19.85 -13.52 5.61
C TRP A 175 19.91 -12.08 6.12
N THR A 176 21.11 -11.61 6.45
CA THR A 176 21.46 -10.21 6.76
C THR A 176 22.57 -9.73 5.80
N PRO A 177 22.88 -8.42 5.72
CA PRO A 177 23.78 -7.91 4.69
C PRO A 177 25.13 -8.65 4.68
N GLY A 178 25.44 -9.34 3.58
CA GLY A 178 26.69 -10.10 3.43
C GLY A 178 26.81 -11.38 4.27
N HIS A 179 25.75 -11.82 4.97
CA HIS A 179 25.77 -12.99 5.83
C HIS A 179 24.67 -14.01 5.45
N PRO A 180 25.03 -15.28 5.18
CA PRO A 180 24.04 -16.33 4.91
C PRO A 180 23.26 -16.71 6.16
N PHE A 181 22.12 -17.38 5.97
CA PHE A 181 21.37 -17.95 7.08
C PHE A 181 22.19 -19.05 7.76
N ASN A 182 22.41 -18.93 9.07
CA ASN A 182 23.25 -19.85 9.83
C ASN A 182 22.60 -20.47 11.09
N ASN A 183 21.28 -20.30 11.27
CA ASN A 183 20.57 -20.79 12.46
C ASN A 183 20.05 -22.23 12.26
N SER A 184 20.98 -23.16 12.02
CA SER A 184 20.70 -24.58 11.75
C SER A 184 21.14 -25.49 12.90
N TYR A 185 20.37 -26.55 13.14
CA TYR A 185 20.55 -27.50 14.24
C TYR A 185 20.37 -28.94 13.76
N TRP A 186 21.15 -29.85 14.33
CA TRP A 186 20.94 -31.28 14.18
C TRP A 186 20.03 -31.80 15.29
N LEU A 187 19.13 -32.72 14.94
CA LEU A 187 18.26 -33.37 15.92
C LEU A 187 18.16 -34.86 15.66
N ARG A 188 18.38 -35.63 16.72
CA ARG A 188 18.20 -37.09 16.77
C ARG A 188 17.12 -37.41 17.80
N ASN A 189 16.38 -38.49 17.59
CA ASN A 189 15.37 -38.95 18.55
C ASN A 189 15.92 -40.13 19.35
N PRO A 190 16.29 -39.99 20.65
CA PRO A 190 16.78 -41.09 21.48
C PRO A 190 15.80 -42.26 21.66
N ASN A 191 14.51 -42.03 21.39
CA ASN A 191 13.49 -43.08 21.42
C ASN A 191 13.56 -44.00 20.20
N PHE A 192 14.21 -43.58 19.11
CA PHE A 192 14.46 -44.41 17.94
C PHE A 192 15.86 -45.02 18.03
N LYS A 193 15.94 -46.36 18.11
CA LYS A 193 17.18 -47.06 18.45
C LYS A 193 18.13 -47.15 17.24
N ALA A 194 19.10 -46.24 17.20
CA ALA A 194 20.23 -46.24 16.29
C ALA A 194 21.31 -47.27 16.72
N LYS A 195 20.95 -48.56 16.71
CA LYS A 195 21.83 -49.66 17.15
C LYS A 195 23.10 -49.78 16.32
N HIS A 196 23.18 -49.16 15.15
CA HIS A 196 24.39 -49.14 14.33
C HIS A 196 25.49 -48.25 14.91
N ILE A 197 25.16 -47.26 15.76
CA ILE A 197 26.12 -46.25 16.26
C ILE A 197 26.12 -46.05 17.79
N ILE A 198 25.09 -46.50 18.51
CA ILE A 198 24.94 -46.33 19.96
C ILE A 198 24.68 -47.67 20.64
N ASP A 199 25.26 -47.87 21.81
CA ASP A 199 24.97 -48.98 22.71
C ASP A 199 23.91 -48.58 23.75
N TYR A 200 23.04 -49.52 24.07
CA TYR A 200 21.86 -49.32 24.93
C TYR A 200 21.85 -50.33 26.07
N ASP A 201 21.28 -49.96 27.21
CA ASP A 201 20.96 -50.91 28.29
C ASP A 201 19.68 -51.72 28.00
N ASP A 202 19.33 -52.62 28.93
CA ASP A 202 18.13 -53.47 28.82
C ASP A 202 16.81 -52.68 28.79
N ASN A 203 16.81 -51.44 29.32
CA ASN A 203 15.66 -50.53 29.31
C ASN A 203 15.64 -49.62 28.08
N GLY A 204 16.65 -49.71 27.21
CA GLY A 204 16.81 -48.88 26.04
C GLY A 204 17.39 -47.48 26.33
N VAL A 205 17.99 -47.24 27.47
CA VAL A 205 18.74 -45.99 27.76
C VAL A 205 20.08 -46.01 27.02
N GLU A 206 20.48 -44.89 26.46
CA GLU A 206 21.75 -44.77 25.74
C GLU A 206 22.92 -44.74 26.72
N LEU A 207 23.88 -45.65 26.54
CA LEU A 207 25.04 -45.80 27.42
C LEU A 207 26.29 -45.12 26.86
N ALA A 208 26.59 -45.37 25.59
CA ALA A 208 27.79 -44.88 24.93
C ALA A 208 27.66 -44.95 23.41
N LEU A 209 28.51 -44.19 22.70
CA LEU A 209 28.78 -44.46 21.29
C LEU A 209 29.47 -45.82 21.16
N ARG A 210 29.13 -46.54 20.09
CA ARG A 210 29.75 -47.84 19.81
C ARG A 210 31.24 -47.69 19.59
N ALA A 211 32.04 -48.45 20.34
CA ALA A 211 33.49 -48.45 20.21
C ALA A 211 33.97 -48.81 18.79
N SER A 212 33.23 -49.67 18.07
CA SER A 212 33.54 -50.02 16.68
C SER A 212 33.37 -48.83 15.71
N GLU A 213 32.53 -47.86 16.05
CA GLU A 213 32.16 -46.73 15.19
C GLU A 213 32.93 -45.45 15.50
N GLU A 214 33.66 -45.40 16.62
CA GLU A 214 34.33 -44.19 17.12
C GLU A 214 35.23 -43.55 16.05
N LYS A 215 36.03 -44.36 15.34
CA LYS A 215 36.90 -43.87 14.25
C LYS A 215 36.08 -43.31 13.08
N ARG A 216 34.97 -43.95 12.72
CA ARG A 216 34.10 -43.52 11.62
C ARG A 216 33.41 -42.20 11.95
N ILE A 217 32.91 -42.06 13.18
CA ILE A 217 32.27 -40.84 13.69
C ILE A 217 33.30 -39.70 13.77
N ALA A 218 34.50 -39.95 14.30
CA ALA A 218 35.56 -38.94 14.39
C ALA A 218 35.98 -38.41 13.01
N ARG A 219 36.18 -39.31 12.04
CA ARG A 219 36.44 -38.94 10.63
C ARG A 219 35.28 -38.12 10.05
N GLY A 220 34.05 -38.56 10.25
CA GLY A 220 32.86 -37.84 9.79
C GLY A 220 32.73 -36.44 10.38
N ARG A 221 33.13 -36.26 11.65
CA ARG A 221 33.17 -34.95 12.32
C ARG A 221 34.19 -34.02 11.66
N GLU A 222 35.40 -34.52 11.37
CA GLU A 222 36.43 -33.72 10.71
C GLU A 222 35.96 -33.23 9.33
N GLU A 223 35.39 -34.13 8.53
CA GLU A 223 34.86 -33.80 7.21
C GLU A 223 33.68 -32.83 7.28
N TYR A 224 32.78 -33.01 8.26
CA TYR A 224 31.68 -32.09 8.55
C TYR A 224 32.19 -30.69 8.88
N LEU A 225 33.21 -30.57 9.74
CA LEU A 225 33.78 -29.28 10.13
C LEU A 225 34.55 -28.59 8.99
N GLN A 226 35.15 -29.36 8.08
CA GLN A 226 35.85 -28.84 6.91
C GLN A 226 34.88 -28.45 5.78
N ASN A 227 33.63 -28.91 5.82
CA ASN A 227 32.65 -28.67 4.76
C ASN A 227 32.26 -27.17 4.64
N PRO A 228 32.40 -26.54 3.46
CA PRO A 228 32.10 -25.12 3.28
C PRO A 228 30.65 -24.72 3.56
N ASP A 229 29.68 -25.57 3.19
CA ASP A 229 28.25 -25.27 3.39
C ASP A 229 27.90 -25.36 4.87
N VAL A 230 28.47 -26.34 5.58
CA VAL A 230 28.31 -26.46 7.05
C VAL A 230 28.83 -25.22 7.76
N ARG A 231 30.04 -24.77 7.41
CA ARG A 231 30.65 -23.57 8.02
C ARG A 231 29.87 -22.28 7.75
N LYS A 232 29.11 -22.23 6.65
CA LYS A 232 28.25 -21.08 6.31
C LYS A 232 26.90 -21.14 7.03
N HIS A 233 26.31 -22.32 7.15
CA HIS A 233 24.90 -22.48 7.54
C HIS A 233 24.67 -22.96 8.97
N PHE A 234 25.73 -23.16 9.76
CA PHE A 234 25.66 -23.40 11.20
C PHE A 234 26.41 -22.31 11.95
N HIS A 235 25.79 -21.77 13.00
CA HIS A 235 26.42 -20.79 13.89
C HIS A 235 27.65 -21.37 14.59
N ASP A 236 27.53 -22.59 15.13
CA ASP A 236 28.63 -23.36 15.71
C ASP A 236 28.51 -24.83 15.25
N PRO A 237 29.17 -25.20 14.15
CA PRO A 237 29.14 -26.57 13.64
C PRO A 237 29.60 -27.60 14.68
N GLY A 238 30.70 -27.33 15.40
CA GLY A 238 31.27 -28.27 16.36
C GLY A 238 30.29 -28.59 17.47
N LYS A 239 29.70 -27.54 18.06
CA LYS A 239 28.67 -27.71 19.08
C LYS A 239 27.42 -28.40 18.54
N ALA A 240 26.97 -28.06 17.33
CA ALA A 240 25.81 -28.72 16.72
C ALA A 240 26.02 -30.23 16.53
N TRP A 241 27.23 -30.64 16.16
CA TRP A 241 27.61 -32.06 16.08
C TRP A 241 27.60 -32.74 17.45
N ASP A 242 28.30 -32.12 18.42
CA ASP A 242 28.50 -32.72 19.74
C ASP A 242 27.16 -32.87 20.50
N GLU A 243 26.27 -31.87 20.39
CA GLU A 243 24.93 -31.93 21.01
C GLU A 243 24.02 -32.97 20.32
N ALA A 244 24.13 -33.19 19.02
CA ALA A 244 23.36 -34.23 18.33
C ALA A 244 23.74 -35.67 18.78
N PHE A 245 25.00 -35.85 19.18
CA PHE A 245 25.51 -37.08 19.78
C PHE A 245 25.33 -37.17 21.29
N ARG A 246 24.84 -36.11 21.94
CA ARG A 246 24.57 -36.14 23.38
C ARG A 246 23.57 -37.24 23.71
N LEU A 247 23.99 -38.14 24.59
CA LEU A 247 23.23 -39.33 24.96
C LEU A 247 21.95 -38.93 25.70
N ASN A 248 20.85 -39.62 25.37
CA ASN A 248 19.51 -39.41 25.92
C ASN A 248 18.93 -38.00 25.70
N ASP A 249 19.60 -37.17 24.89
CA ASP A 249 19.17 -35.80 24.54
C ASP A 249 18.97 -35.66 23.03
N GLY A 250 19.99 -36.01 22.24
CA GLY A 250 19.93 -35.94 20.77
C GLY A 250 19.89 -34.52 20.20
N GLY A 251 20.24 -33.50 20.98
CA GLY A 251 20.36 -32.10 20.55
C GLY A 251 19.19 -31.21 20.99
N ILE A 252 18.18 -31.76 21.67
CA ILE A 252 16.98 -31.01 22.05
C ILE A 252 17.27 -29.93 23.09
N THR A 253 18.18 -30.17 24.05
CA THR A 253 18.55 -29.14 25.05
C THR A 253 19.23 -27.95 24.38
N TYR A 254 20.09 -28.20 23.39
CA TYR A 254 20.75 -27.13 22.65
C TYR A 254 19.76 -26.30 21.83
N LEU A 255 18.86 -26.97 21.11
CA LEU A 255 17.79 -26.31 20.35
C LEU A 255 16.87 -25.50 21.27
N ALA A 256 16.44 -26.06 22.41
CA ALA A 256 15.58 -25.37 23.38
C ALA A 256 16.26 -24.11 23.95
N GLY A 257 17.57 -24.18 24.24
CA GLY A 257 18.35 -23.02 24.67
C GLY A 257 18.43 -21.91 23.62
N ALA A 258 18.47 -22.26 22.33
CA ALA A 258 18.46 -21.30 21.24
C ALA A 258 17.08 -20.70 20.97
N ILE A 259 16.00 -21.43 21.25
CA ILE A 259 14.60 -20.99 21.12
C ILE A 259 14.20 -20.05 22.26
N ALA A 260 14.70 -20.30 23.48
CA ALA A 260 14.28 -19.59 24.69
C ALA A 260 14.30 -18.04 24.58
N PRO A 261 15.30 -17.38 23.96
CA PRO A 261 15.33 -15.92 23.83
C PRO A 261 14.19 -15.33 23.00
N VAL A 262 13.73 -16.04 21.97
CA VAL A 262 12.67 -15.58 21.06
C VAL A 262 11.27 -15.97 21.54
N CYS A 263 11.18 -16.91 22.51
CA CYS A 263 9.97 -17.20 23.25
C CYS A 263 9.73 -16.18 24.36
N ASN A 264 9.51 -14.91 23.99
CA ASN A 264 9.31 -13.80 24.91
C ASN A 264 8.02 -13.02 24.57
N PRO A 265 7.03 -12.93 25.50
CA PRO A 265 5.74 -12.30 25.24
C PRO A 265 5.86 -10.79 24.94
N TYR A 266 6.94 -10.14 25.35
CA TYR A 266 7.18 -8.73 25.04
C TYR A 266 7.46 -8.48 23.55
N ILE A 267 8.01 -9.46 22.81
CA ILE A 267 8.32 -9.33 21.38
C ILE A 267 7.03 -9.09 20.58
N LYS A 268 6.00 -9.92 20.79
CA LYS A 268 4.69 -9.76 20.14
C LYS A 268 4.05 -8.40 20.45
N THR A 269 4.15 -7.96 21.70
CA THR A 269 3.64 -6.65 22.13
C THR A 269 4.33 -5.50 21.39
N GLN A 270 5.66 -5.57 21.23
CA GLN A 270 6.41 -4.56 20.48
C GLN A 270 6.08 -4.57 18.99
N GLN A 271 5.96 -5.74 18.37
CA GLN A 271 5.56 -5.87 16.96
C GLN A 271 4.18 -5.27 16.69
N ILE A 272 3.19 -5.58 17.54
CA ILE A 272 1.83 -5.03 17.45
C ILE A 272 1.87 -3.50 17.59
N ALA A 273 2.61 -2.98 18.59
CA ALA A 273 2.72 -1.53 18.81
C ALA A 273 3.36 -0.79 17.62
N ALA A 274 4.42 -1.35 17.03
CA ALA A 274 5.08 -0.78 15.86
C ALA A 274 4.13 -0.73 14.65
N ARG A 275 3.36 -1.81 14.42
CA ARG A 275 2.41 -1.89 13.31
C ARG A 275 1.21 -0.96 13.49
N ILE A 276 0.68 -0.86 14.71
CA ILE A 276 -0.34 0.15 15.06
C ILE A 276 0.21 1.55 14.77
N GLY A 277 1.46 1.83 15.15
CA GLY A 277 2.12 3.10 14.85
C GLY A 277 2.22 3.38 13.35
N ALA A 278 2.59 2.38 12.54
CA ALA A 278 2.64 2.51 11.08
C ALA A 278 1.27 2.78 10.47
N LEU A 279 0.24 2.01 10.85
CA LEU A 279 -1.14 2.19 10.38
C LEU A 279 -1.68 3.57 10.76
N ARG A 280 -1.41 4.04 11.99
CA ARG A 280 -1.80 5.39 12.44
C ARG A 280 -1.18 6.48 11.58
N ARG A 281 0.12 6.37 11.26
CA ARG A 281 0.80 7.32 10.36
C ARG A 281 0.15 7.36 8.99
N THR A 282 -0.05 6.19 8.36
CA THR A 282 -0.68 6.09 7.05
C THR A 282 -2.11 6.64 7.04
N MET A 283 -2.91 6.34 8.07
CA MET A 283 -4.27 6.88 8.22
C MET A 283 -4.24 8.40 8.38
N ARG A 284 -3.34 8.91 9.23
CA ARG A 284 -3.19 10.34 9.48
C ARG A 284 -2.81 11.08 8.20
N GLU A 285 -1.81 10.63 7.46
CA GLU A 285 -1.37 11.24 6.19
C GLU A 285 -2.53 11.36 5.19
N ARG A 286 -3.34 10.30 5.05
CA ARG A 286 -4.48 10.29 4.13
C ARG A 286 -5.64 11.17 4.56
N LEU A 287 -5.83 11.38 5.87
CA LEU A 287 -6.91 12.19 6.42
C LEU A 287 -6.52 13.67 6.57
N GLN A 288 -5.24 13.95 6.82
CA GLN A 288 -4.71 15.30 7.11
C GLN A 288 -5.02 16.29 5.98
N ARG A 289 -5.04 15.85 4.72
CA ARG A 289 -5.36 16.68 3.55
C ARG A 289 -6.77 17.28 3.54
N TYR A 290 -7.69 16.71 4.31
CA TYR A 290 -9.07 17.20 4.40
C TYR A 290 -9.29 18.10 5.63
N PHE A 291 -8.30 18.23 6.52
CA PHE A 291 -8.38 19.06 7.71
C PHE A 291 -7.82 20.45 7.44
N VAL A 292 -8.59 21.46 7.81
CA VAL A 292 -8.18 22.86 7.73
C VAL A 292 -7.87 23.38 9.12
N SER A 293 -6.61 23.78 9.29
CA SER A 293 -6.07 24.29 10.55
C SER A 293 -6.52 25.73 10.83
N ASP A 294 -6.63 26.10 12.11
CA ASP A 294 -6.80 27.50 12.55
C ASP A 294 -5.53 28.35 12.28
N ASP A 295 -4.39 27.69 12.00
CA ASP A 295 -3.14 28.34 11.58
C ASP A 295 -3.13 28.61 10.07
N VAL A 296 -3.82 29.68 9.68
CA VAL A 296 -3.88 30.17 8.29
C VAL A 296 -2.49 30.50 7.74
N ALA A 297 -1.56 30.99 8.58
CA ALA A 297 -0.22 31.37 8.16
C ALA A 297 0.66 30.13 7.85
N GLY A 298 0.62 29.11 8.71
CA GLY A 298 1.31 27.84 8.47
C GLY A 298 0.71 27.02 7.34
N GLU A 299 -0.63 27.05 7.17
CA GLU A 299 -1.32 26.44 6.03
C GLU A 299 -0.89 27.09 4.71
N ARG A 300 -0.88 28.43 4.67
CA ARG A 300 -0.43 29.20 3.51
C ARG A 300 1.01 28.88 3.15
N LEU A 301 1.93 28.88 4.13
CA LEU A 301 3.34 28.56 3.88
C LEU A 301 3.51 27.12 3.34
N ARG A 302 2.74 26.16 3.86
CA ARG A 302 2.79 24.77 3.38
C ARG A 302 2.30 24.66 1.94
N ARG A 303 1.19 25.32 1.60
CA ARG A 303 0.64 25.33 0.24
C ARG A 303 1.55 26.06 -0.74
N GLU A 304 2.16 27.17 -0.33
CA GLU A 304 3.17 27.87 -1.13
C GLU A 304 4.39 26.98 -1.39
N LYS A 305 4.86 26.21 -0.39
CA LYS A 305 5.94 25.23 -0.58
C LYS A 305 5.54 24.11 -1.55
N ALA A 306 4.34 23.55 -1.41
CA ALA A 306 3.81 22.55 -2.33
C ALA A 306 3.67 23.11 -3.76
N ALA A 307 3.25 24.38 -3.92
CA ALA A 307 3.19 25.05 -5.21
C ALA A 307 4.57 25.19 -5.87
N VAL A 308 5.63 25.43 -5.08
CA VAL A 308 7.01 25.44 -5.58
C VAL A 308 7.43 24.04 -6.07
N ASP A 309 7.06 22.98 -5.34
CA ASP A 309 7.35 21.59 -5.76
C ASP A 309 6.59 21.22 -7.05
N VAL A 310 5.35 21.70 -7.22
CA VAL A 310 4.59 21.57 -8.47
C VAL A 310 5.32 22.31 -9.61
N ILE A 311 5.79 23.54 -9.37
CA ILE A 311 6.49 24.34 -10.38
C ILE A 311 7.80 23.69 -10.82
N ASP A 312 8.58 23.08 -9.92
CA ASP A 312 9.80 22.35 -10.31
C ASP A 312 9.50 21.28 -11.38
N GLN A 313 8.37 20.57 -11.22
CA GLN A 313 7.92 19.56 -12.17
C GLN A 313 7.34 20.19 -13.45
N LEU A 314 6.62 21.31 -13.33
CA LEU A 314 6.13 22.06 -14.50
C LEU A 314 7.28 22.65 -15.32
N ILE A 315 8.40 23.04 -14.71
CA ILE A 315 9.61 23.48 -15.41
C ILE A 315 10.16 22.33 -16.25
N ARG A 316 10.22 21.11 -15.71
CA ARG A 316 10.63 19.91 -16.48
C ARG A 316 9.64 19.62 -17.62
N CYS A 317 8.35 19.77 -17.37
CA CYS A 317 7.29 19.65 -18.38
C CYS A 317 7.47 20.67 -19.52
N ALA A 318 7.75 21.93 -19.18
CA ALA A 318 7.97 23.03 -20.11
C ALA A 318 9.28 22.88 -20.90
N ALA A 319 10.37 22.46 -20.24
CA ALA A 319 11.65 22.16 -20.88
C ALA A 319 11.53 21.07 -21.96
N ASN A 320 10.55 20.19 -21.83
CA ASN A 320 10.21 19.14 -22.81
C ASN A 320 9.11 19.55 -23.80
N GLN A 321 8.75 20.85 -23.86
CA GLN A 321 7.71 21.42 -24.73
C GLN A 321 6.31 20.78 -24.54
N ARG A 322 6.01 20.31 -23.32
CA ARG A 322 4.72 19.65 -23.02
C ARG A 322 3.74 20.55 -22.27
N PHE A 323 4.20 21.69 -21.73
CA PHE A 323 3.38 22.56 -20.90
C PHE A 323 2.16 23.13 -21.64
N GLY A 324 2.30 23.59 -22.88
CA GLY A 324 1.16 24.04 -23.69
C GLY A 324 0.09 22.96 -23.91
N ARG A 325 0.52 21.69 -24.06
CA ARG A 325 -0.40 20.55 -24.15
C ARG A 325 -1.08 20.24 -22.83
N LEU A 326 -0.36 20.39 -21.71
CA LEU A 326 -0.93 20.25 -20.37
C LEU A 326 -2.01 21.31 -20.14
N ILE A 327 -1.72 22.57 -20.44
CA ILE A 327 -2.69 23.66 -20.33
C ILE A 327 -3.92 23.38 -21.18
N ARG A 328 -3.76 22.94 -22.44
CA ARG A 328 -4.89 22.55 -23.30
C ARG A 328 -5.70 21.39 -22.72
N LEU A 329 -5.05 20.42 -22.10
CA LEU A 329 -5.71 19.27 -21.47
C LEU A 329 -6.49 19.67 -20.19
N LEU A 330 -6.05 20.71 -19.49
CA LEU A 330 -6.72 21.26 -18.33
C LEU A 330 -7.90 22.19 -18.69
N GLN A 331 -8.10 22.49 -19.98
CA GLN A 331 -9.28 23.20 -20.50
C GLN A 331 -10.41 22.23 -20.85
N VAL A 332 -11.51 22.76 -21.38
CA VAL A 332 -12.63 22.01 -21.93
C VAL A 332 -12.92 22.48 -23.35
N SER A 333 -13.35 21.58 -24.23
CA SER A 333 -13.72 21.92 -25.60
C SER A 333 -15.18 22.39 -25.72
N ASP A 334 -15.46 23.14 -26.79
CA ASP A 334 -16.81 23.55 -27.18
C ASP A 334 -17.69 22.36 -27.58
N ALA A 335 -17.10 21.29 -28.14
CA ALA A 335 -17.80 20.04 -28.43
C ALA A 335 -18.31 19.36 -27.14
N GLU A 336 -17.43 19.18 -26.15
CA GLU A 336 -17.81 18.61 -24.84
C GLU A 336 -18.90 19.44 -24.16
N LEU A 337 -18.76 20.76 -24.16
CA LEU A 337 -19.76 21.64 -23.56
C LEU A 337 -21.07 21.72 -24.37
N SER A 338 -21.03 21.46 -25.68
CA SER A 338 -22.23 21.31 -26.51
C SER A 338 -23.01 20.05 -26.11
N ASP A 339 -22.33 18.95 -25.82
CA ASP A 339 -22.96 17.72 -25.31
C ASP A 339 -23.54 17.92 -23.91
N VAL A 340 -22.83 18.62 -23.02
CA VAL A 340 -23.36 18.99 -21.69
C VAL A 340 -24.64 19.82 -21.84
N PHE A 341 -24.64 20.82 -22.74
CA PHE A 341 -25.81 21.65 -23.00
C PHE A 341 -26.98 20.82 -23.54
N PHE A 342 -26.72 19.98 -24.55
CA PHE A 342 -27.73 19.12 -25.16
C PHE A 342 -28.35 18.15 -24.15
N ASN A 343 -27.53 17.53 -23.31
CA ASN A 343 -27.98 16.63 -22.24
C ASN A 343 -28.83 17.36 -21.21
N LEU A 344 -28.44 18.58 -20.82
CA LEU A 344 -29.19 19.40 -19.87
C LEU A 344 -30.56 19.81 -20.44
N GLU A 345 -30.61 20.18 -21.72
CA GLU A 345 -31.84 20.54 -22.42
C GLU A 345 -32.78 19.36 -22.63
N THR A 346 -32.24 18.18 -22.96
CA THR A 346 -33.02 16.95 -23.20
C THR A 346 -33.61 16.37 -21.91
N ARG A 347 -32.89 16.51 -20.78
CA ARG A 347 -33.34 16.04 -19.47
C ARG A 347 -34.22 17.06 -18.72
N PHE A 348 -34.50 18.21 -19.33
CA PHE A 348 -35.34 19.22 -18.70
C PHE A 348 -36.79 18.76 -18.62
N ASP A 349 -37.36 18.76 -17.40
CA ASP A 349 -38.75 18.38 -17.16
C ASP A 349 -39.70 19.29 -17.97
N PRO A 350 -40.49 18.74 -18.91
CA PRO A 350 -41.41 19.53 -19.72
C PRO A 350 -42.52 20.19 -18.89
N ASN A 351 -42.77 19.72 -17.66
CA ASN A 351 -43.76 20.31 -16.75
C ASN A 351 -43.21 21.52 -15.97
N ARG A 352 -41.92 21.84 -16.07
CA ARG A 352 -41.30 23.01 -15.43
C ARG A 352 -41.24 24.20 -16.39
N VAL A 353 -41.55 25.39 -15.88
CA VAL A 353 -41.40 26.63 -16.65
C VAL A 353 -39.91 26.96 -16.81
N ARG A 354 -39.49 27.23 -18.05
CA ARG A 354 -38.13 27.70 -18.34
C ARG A 354 -38.00 29.18 -18.00
N ILE A 355 -37.01 29.50 -17.17
CA ILE A 355 -36.67 30.87 -16.80
C ILE A 355 -35.47 31.29 -17.63
N TYR A 356 -35.65 32.35 -18.42
CA TYR A 356 -34.60 32.96 -19.23
C TYR A 356 -34.30 34.36 -18.69
N GLY A 357 -33.01 34.67 -18.55
CA GLY A 357 -32.56 35.90 -17.90
C GLY A 357 -32.67 35.84 -16.38
N ARG A 358 -32.05 36.80 -15.69
CA ARG A 358 -32.16 36.88 -14.22
C ARG A 358 -33.62 37.10 -13.83
N GLY A 359 -34.13 36.25 -12.95
CA GLY A 359 -35.43 36.46 -12.32
C GLY A 359 -35.49 37.86 -11.68
N VAL A 360 -36.63 38.53 -11.80
CA VAL A 360 -36.84 39.83 -11.16
C VAL A 360 -36.89 39.61 -9.66
N ASP A 361 -35.99 40.25 -8.91
CA ASP A 361 -36.04 40.24 -7.46
C ASP A 361 -37.27 41.03 -6.98
N GLU A 362 -38.30 40.29 -6.59
CA GLU A 362 -39.57 40.85 -6.13
C GLU A 362 -39.38 41.79 -4.95
N GLU A 363 -38.41 41.52 -4.06
CA GLU A 363 -38.17 42.34 -2.88
C GLU A 363 -37.54 43.68 -3.25
N SER A 364 -36.52 43.68 -4.11
CA SER A 364 -35.91 44.90 -4.66
C SER A 364 -36.92 45.72 -5.50
N LEU A 365 -37.78 45.06 -6.29
CA LEU A 365 -38.79 45.74 -7.09
C LEU A 365 -39.87 46.37 -6.19
N ARG A 366 -40.41 45.64 -5.21
CA ARG A 366 -41.39 46.16 -4.25
C ARG A 366 -40.82 47.34 -3.46
N LYS A 367 -39.56 47.25 -3.04
CA LYS A 367 -38.83 48.36 -2.39
C LYS A 367 -38.75 49.59 -3.28
N SER A 368 -38.51 49.41 -4.58
CA SER A 368 -38.44 50.51 -5.55
C SER A 368 -39.78 51.23 -5.74
N PHE A 369 -40.90 50.58 -5.44
CA PHE A 369 -42.26 51.16 -5.48
C PHE A 369 -42.87 51.45 -4.10
N GLY A 370 -42.09 51.36 -3.01
CA GLY A 370 -42.57 51.64 -1.64
C GLY A 370 -43.61 50.63 -1.12
N LEU A 371 -43.70 49.44 -1.70
CA LEU A 371 -44.61 48.38 -1.29
C LEU A 371 -44.00 47.53 -0.15
N GLY A 372 -44.85 46.98 0.72
CA GLY A 372 -44.42 46.09 1.82
C GLY A 372 -43.72 44.80 1.35
N LYS A 373 -43.05 44.10 2.27
CA LYS A 373 -42.27 42.88 2.00
C LYS A 373 -43.08 41.83 1.24
N ALA A 374 -42.41 41.10 0.35
CA ALA A 374 -43.00 39.98 -0.38
C ALA A 374 -43.56 38.93 0.60
N GLN A 375 -44.77 38.42 0.33
CA GLN A 375 -45.43 37.41 1.18
C GLN A 375 -44.88 36.00 0.98
N THR A 376 -44.18 35.78 -0.12
CA THR A 376 -43.49 34.52 -0.45
C THR A 376 -42.00 34.79 -0.53
N LYS A 377 -41.16 33.99 0.16
CA LYS A 377 -39.74 33.90 -0.20
C LYS A 377 -39.72 33.46 -1.66
N GLY A 378 -39.37 34.37 -2.56
CA GLY A 378 -39.24 34.03 -3.98
C GLY A 378 -38.39 32.78 -4.08
N ASN A 379 -38.92 31.72 -4.71
CA ASN A 379 -38.10 30.58 -5.07
C ASN A 379 -36.92 31.16 -5.84
N GLY A 380 -35.69 30.97 -5.34
CA GLY A 380 -34.45 31.38 -6.01
C GLY A 380 -34.28 30.59 -7.30
N ALA A 381 -35.15 30.89 -8.26
CA ALA A 381 -35.35 30.08 -9.43
C ALA A 381 -34.19 30.36 -10.38
N VAL A 382 -33.26 29.41 -10.38
CA VAL A 382 -32.01 29.44 -11.14
C VAL A 382 -32.37 29.47 -12.63
N ASP A 383 -31.91 30.51 -13.33
CA ASP A 383 -32.20 30.66 -14.75
C ASP A 383 -31.47 29.59 -15.60
N ALA A 384 -31.82 29.48 -16.88
CA ALA A 384 -31.20 28.50 -17.77
C ALA A 384 -29.67 28.66 -17.90
N ALA A 385 -29.16 29.90 -17.82
CA ALA A 385 -27.74 30.18 -17.89
C ALA A 385 -27.01 29.71 -16.62
N ASP A 386 -27.55 29.99 -15.43
CA ASP A 386 -26.96 29.58 -14.17
C ASP A 386 -26.98 28.05 -13.98
N ARG A 387 -27.96 27.35 -14.56
CA ARG A 387 -27.98 25.87 -14.62
C ARG A 387 -26.93 25.33 -15.58
N TYR A 388 -26.79 25.91 -16.77
CA TYR A 388 -25.77 25.48 -17.72
C TYR A 388 -24.35 25.78 -17.21
N ALA A 389 -24.14 26.94 -16.59
CA ALA A 389 -22.87 27.31 -15.97
C ALA A 389 -22.45 26.34 -14.87
N LEU A 390 -23.41 25.89 -14.04
CA LEU A 390 -23.14 24.87 -13.03
C LEU A 390 -22.68 23.56 -13.69
N ALA A 391 -23.47 23.04 -14.63
CA ALA A 391 -23.16 21.78 -15.31
C ALA A 391 -21.83 21.83 -16.08
N ALA A 392 -21.51 22.96 -16.72
CA ALA A 392 -20.25 23.16 -17.43
C ALA A 392 -19.04 23.16 -16.48
N VAL A 393 -19.14 23.83 -15.33
CA VAL A 393 -18.06 23.82 -14.32
C VAL A 393 -17.92 22.44 -13.68
N GLU A 394 -19.02 21.77 -13.34
CA GLU A 394 -18.99 20.40 -12.80
C GLU A 394 -18.31 19.43 -13.76
N HIS A 395 -18.68 19.49 -15.05
CA HIS A 395 -18.06 18.67 -16.08
C HIS A 395 -16.56 18.97 -16.23
N TRP A 396 -16.16 20.24 -16.29
CA TRP A 396 -14.75 20.62 -16.35
C TRP A 396 -13.95 20.11 -15.14
N VAL A 397 -14.50 20.25 -13.92
CA VAL A 397 -13.89 19.74 -12.68
C VAL A 397 -13.70 18.22 -12.72
N GLU A 398 -14.70 17.47 -13.21
CA GLU A 398 -14.60 16.03 -13.38
C GLU A 398 -13.51 15.66 -14.39
N SER A 399 -13.45 16.35 -15.53
CA SER A 399 -12.45 16.13 -16.58
C SER A 399 -11.02 16.34 -16.07
N ILE A 400 -10.73 17.44 -15.36
CA ILE A 400 -9.38 17.69 -14.85
C ILE A 400 -8.99 16.76 -13.69
N ARG A 401 -9.95 16.31 -12.87
CA ARG A 401 -9.70 15.27 -11.85
C ARG A 401 -9.36 13.92 -12.48
N SER A 402 -10.04 13.57 -13.58
CA SER A 402 -9.72 12.36 -14.36
C SER A 402 -8.28 12.41 -14.91
N VAL A 403 -7.82 13.58 -15.35
CA VAL A 403 -6.43 13.79 -15.78
C VAL A 403 -5.45 13.56 -14.63
N ALA A 404 -5.71 14.12 -13.44
CA ALA A 404 -4.84 13.98 -12.27
C ALA A 404 -4.71 12.53 -11.77
N THR A 405 -5.78 11.75 -11.86
CA THR A 405 -5.81 10.35 -11.42
C THR A 405 -5.30 9.36 -12.49
N ASN A 406 -4.90 9.83 -13.67
CA ASN A 406 -4.43 8.97 -14.76
C ASN A 406 -2.89 8.83 -14.76
N PRO A 407 -2.33 7.66 -14.40
CA PRO A 407 -0.87 7.48 -14.31
C PRO A 407 -0.14 7.63 -15.65
N ARG A 408 -0.84 7.36 -16.77
CA ARG A 408 -0.26 7.54 -18.12
C ARG A 408 -0.09 9.02 -18.45
N MET A 409 -1.05 9.86 -18.06
CA MET A 409 -0.96 11.30 -18.25
C MET A 409 0.12 11.91 -17.36
N CYS A 410 0.17 11.52 -16.09
CA CYS A 410 1.23 11.95 -15.16
C CYS A 410 2.64 11.63 -15.70
N ARG A 411 2.87 10.40 -16.16
CA ARG A 411 4.13 10.02 -16.82
C ARG A 411 4.40 10.83 -18.10
N TYR A 412 3.39 11.04 -18.95
CA TYR A 412 3.56 11.81 -20.17
C TYR A 412 3.95 13.27 -19.89
N PHE A 413 3.37 13.92 -18.88
CA PHE A 413 3.72 15.30 -18.53
C PHE A 413 4.92 15.42 -17.62
N MET A 414 5.50 14.31 -17.15
CA MET A 414 6.64 14.26 -16.22
C MET A 414 6.32 14.93 -14.87
N ILE A 415 5.09 14.72 -14.40
CA ILE A 415 4.57 15.25 -13.13
C ILE A 415 4.11 14.05 -12.31
N HIS A 416 4.51 13.99 -11.05
CA HIS A 416 4.06 12.97 -10.10
C HIS A 416 2.56 13.12 -9.81
N GLU A 417 1.88 12.01 -9.53
CA GLU A 417 0.42 11.97 -9.30
C GLU A 417 -0.02 12.94 -8.20
N ASP A 418 0.76 13.03 -7.11
CA ASP A 418 0.50 13.96 -6.01
C ASP A 418 0.58 15.44 -6.44
N ALA A 419 1.60 15.79 -7.24
CA ALA A 419 1.80 17.15 -7.74
C ALA A 419 0.74 17.54 -8.79
N MET A 420 0.33 16.61 -9.65
CA MET A 420 -0.76 16.84 -10.60
C MET A 420 -2.09 17.04 -9.86
N SER A 421 -2.34 16.25 -8.82
CA SER A 421 -3.52 16.40 -7.97
C SER A 421 -3.54 17.75 -7.26
N GLN A 422 -2.40 18.18 -6.69
CA GLN A 422 -2.27 19.51 -6.08
C GLN A 422 -2.53 20.65 -7.06
N LEU A 423 -1.99 20.57 -8.28
CA LEU A 423 -2.26 21.54 -9.34
C LEU A 423 -3.77 21.64 -9.63
N VAL A 424 -4.43 20.50 -9.83
CA VAL A 424 -5.87 20.45 -10.12
C VAL A 424 -6.70 20.97 -8.95
N ASP A 425 -6.38 20.58 -7.72
CA ASP A 425 -7.10 21.03 -6.52
C ASP A 425 -7.03 22.55 -6.35
N GLU A 426 -5.87 23.16 -6.62
CA GLU A 426 -5.72 24.61 -6.55
C GLU A 426 -6.47 25.33 -7.69
N LEU A 427 -6.51 24.77 -8.90
CA LEU A 427 -7.33 25.31 -9.99
C LEU A 427 -8.83 25.29 -9.64
N ILE A 428 -9.31 24.20 -9.03
CA ILE A 428 -10.70 24.07 -8.59
C ILE A 428 -11.01 25.09 -7.47
N ALA A 429 -10.14 25.17 -6.47
CA ALA A 429 -10.29 26.12 -5.36
C ALA A 429 -10.33 27.57 -5.86
N GLY A 430 -9.46 27.91 -6.81
CA GLY A 430 -9.42 29.25 -7.37
C GLY A 430 -10.57 29.54 -8.34
N ALA A 431 -11.13 28.54 -9.02
CA ALA A 431 -12.35 28.71 -9.82
C ALA A 431 -13.54 29.11 -8.93
N ALA A 432 -13.63 28.52 -7.73
CA ALA A 432 -14.61 28.93 -6.73
C ALA A 432 -14.32 30.34 -6.18
N ARG A 433 -13.06 30.62 -5.80
CA ARG A 433 -12.64 31.94 -5.27
C ARG A 433 -12.90 33.09 -6.23
N THR A 434 -12.63 32.89 -7.52
CA THR A 434 -12.80 33.90 -8.59
C THR A 434 -14.21 33.92 -9.19
N GLU A 435 -15.15 33.17 -8.59
CA GLU A 435 -16.55 33.08 -9.00
C GLU A 435 -16.72 32.71 -10.49
N LEU A 436 -15.90 31.77 -10.98
CA LEU A 436 -15.89 31.33 -12.39
C LEU A 436 -17.28 30.95 -12.90
N ARG A 437 -18.07 30.26 -12.08
CA ARG A 437 -19.46 29.90 -12.39
C ARG A 437 -20.33 31.13 -12.67
N ALA A 438 -20.26 32.14 -11.81
CA ALA A 438 -21.06 33.37 -11.96
C ALA A 438 -20.61 34.16 -13.20
N ARG A 439 -19.30 34.22 -13.46
CA ARG A 439 -18.75 34.80 -14.70
C ARG A 439 -19.27 34.08 -15.94
N LEU A 440 -19.17 32.76 -15.96
CA LEU A 440 -19.66 31.93 -17.06
C LEU A 440 -21.16 32.18 -17.30
N ALA A 441 -21.98 32.14 -16.25
CA ALA A 441 -23.41 32.44 -16.33
C ALA A 441 -23.69 33.83 -16.91
N ASN A 442 -22.93 34.86 -16.51
CA ASN A 442 -23.07 36.21 -17.04
C ASN A 442 -22.74 36.30 -18.54
N GLU A 443 -21.69 35.62 -19.00
CA GLU A 443 -21.26 35.63 -20.40
C GLU A 443 -22.21 34.87 -21.34
N ILE A 444 -22.75 33.73 -20.91
CA ILE A 444 -23.65 32.92 -21.77
C ILE A 444 -25.09 33.46 -21.80
N ARG A 445 -25.52 34.17 -20.76
CA ARG A 445 -26.93 34.59 -20.59
C ARG A 445 -27.47 35.41 -21.77
N PRO A 446 -26.73 36.39 -22.35
CA PRO A 446 -27.17 37.08 -23.55
C PRO A 446 -27.36 36.16 -24.76
N ALA A 447 -26.51 35.14 -24.91
CA ALA A 447 -26.59 34.18 -26.01
C ALA A 447 -27.78 33.21 -25.88
N MET A 448 -28.28 33.00 -24.65
CA MET A 448 -29.43 32.15 -24.37
C MET A 448 -30.77 32.89 -24.37
N GLY A 449 -30.76 34.23 -24.41
CA GLY A 449 -31.98 35.06 -24.35
C GLY A 449 -32.73 35.22 -25.67
N THR A 450 -32.12 34.89 -26.82
CA THR A 450 -32.76 34.94 -28.14
C THR A 450 -33.50 33.64 -28.47
N HIS A 451 -34.79 33.76 -28.82
CA HIS A 451 -35.68 32.65 -29.22
C HIS A 451 -35.24 31.98 -30.55
N ALA A 452 -34.10 31.29 -30.56
CA ALA A 452 -33.72 30.37 -31.61
C ALA A 452 -34.20 28.94 -31.26
N ARG A 453 -34.38 28.08 -32.27
CA ARG A 453 -34.65 26.65 -32.03
C ARG A 453 -33.48 26.05 -31.25
N VAL A 454 -33.74 25.10 -30.36
CA VAL A 454 -32.72 24.48 -29.47
C VAL A 454 -31.47 24.04 -30.23
N LYS A 455 -31.62 23.44 -31.42
CA LYS A 455 -30.51 23.00 -32.28
C LYS A 455 -29.63 24.14 -32.82
N ASP A 456 -30.20 25.33 -32.98
CA ASP A 456 -29.52 26.53 -33.51
C ASP A 456 -28.91 27.37 -32.36
N SER A 457 -29.19 27.01 -31.10
CA SER A 457 -28.76 27.74 -29.88
C SER A 457 -27.68 27.05 -29.05
N ILE A 458 -27.13 25.90 -29.48
CA ILE A 458 -26.15 25.11 -28.69
C ILE A 458 -24.73 25.68 -28.83
N VAL A 459 -24.30 25.91 -30.07
CA VAL A 459 -22.89 26.18 -30.41
C VAL A 459 -22.39 27.46 -29.73
N LYS A 460 -23.19 28.53 -29.74
CA LYS A 460 -22.74 29.83 -29.23
C LYS A 460 -22.57 29.85 -27.70
N PRO A 461 -23.53 29.40 -26.87
CA PRO A 461 -23.32 29.24 -25.43
C PRO A 461 -22.16 28.30 -25.08
N ALA A 462 -22.02 27.18 -25.78
CA ALA A 462 -20.92 26.23 -25.53
C ALA A 462 -19.55 26.82 -25.84
N MET A 463 -19.41 27.53 -26.97
CA MET A 463 -18.18 28.24 -27.32
C MET A 463 -17.84 29.35 -26.32
N LEU A 464 -18.83 30.13 -25.87
CA LEU A 464 -18.62 31.15 -24.83
C LEU A 464 -18.18 30.52 -23.50
N ALA A 465 -18.82 29.43 -23.09
CA ALA A 465 -18.44 28.70 -21.88
C ALA A 465 -17.02 28.12 -21.97
N ALA A 466 -16.66 27.52 -23.11
CA ALA A 466 -15.32 26.98 -23.36
C ALA A 466 -14.26 28.09 -23.32
N ASN A 467 -14.55 29.27 -23.89
CA ASN A 467 -13.66 30.43 -23.85
C ASN A 467 -13.47 30.98 -22.43
N VAL A 468 -14.52 31.04 -21.61
CA VAL A 468 -14.43 31.51 -20.22
C VAL A 468 -13.59 30.55 -19.38
N VAL A 469 -13.84 29.24 -19.46
CA VAL A 469 -13.04 28.22 -18.77
C VAL A 469 -11.60 28.22 -19.29
N GLY A 470 -11.43 28.28 -20.61
CA GLY A 470 -10.12 28.33 -21.26
C GLY A 470 -9.30 29.53 -20.79
N SER A 471 -9.91 30.71 -20.76
CA SER A 471 -9.26 31.95 -20.28
C SER A 471 -8.90 31.85 -18.80
N PHE A 472 -9.76 31.26 -17.97
CA PHE A 472 -9.45 31.02 -16.57
C PHE A 472 -8.22 30.11 -16.40
N VAL A 473 -8.11 29.01 -17.13
CA VAL A 473 -6.94 28.11 -17.05
C VAL A 473 -5.67 28.79 -17.60
N MET A 474 -5.79 29.60 -18.65
CA MET A 474 -4.67 30.33 -19.25
C MET A 474 -4.12 31.43 -18.34
N TRP A 475 -4.98 32.16 -17.64
CA TRP A 475 -4.62 33.39 -16.95
C TRP A 475 -4.84 33.35 -15.43
N LEU A 476 -5.37 32.25 -14.90
CA LEU A 476 -5.70 32.03 -13.50
C LEU A 476 -6.64 33.10 -12.91
N GLY A 477 -7.42 33.76 -13.78
CA GLY A 477 -8.31 34.87 -13.44
C GLY A 477 -7.66 36.25 -13.35
N TYR A 478 -6.33 36.36 -13.52
CA TYR A 478 -5.63 37.65 -13.48
C TYR A 478 -5.86 38.52 -14.72
N ASP A 479 -6.38 37.94 -15.80
CA ASP A 479 -6.85 38.67 -16.99
C ASP A 479 -7.98 39.66 -16.65
N GLN A 480 -8.73 39.40 -15.59
CA GLN A 480 -9.81 40.27 -15.08
C GLN A 480 -9.30 41.44 -14.24
N LEU A 481 -8.03 41.40 -13.83
CA LEU A 481 -7.42 42.48 -13.07
C LEU A 481 -6.71 43.47 -13.99
N GLN A 482 -6.68 44.73 -13.56
CA GLN A 482 -5.84 45.74 -14.18
C GLN A 482 -4.37 45.31 -14.11
N PRO A 483 -3.53 45.55 -15.15
CA PRO A 483 -2.14 45.08 -15.18
C PRO A 483 -1.31 45.44 -13.94
N THR A 484 -1.58 46.59 -13.33
CA THR A 484 -0.90 47.06 -12.11
C THR A 484 -1.25 46.26 -10.85
N ALA A 485 -2.42 45.62 -10.81
CA ALA A 485 -2.89 44.82 -9.68
C ALA A 485 -2.47 43.33 -9.78
N ARG A 486 -1.84 42.92 -10.89
CA ARG A 486 -1.41 41.53 -11.10
C ARG A 486 -0.17 41.19 -10.27
N PRO A 487 0.13 39.89 -10.06
CA PRO A 487 1.36 39.44 -9.44
C PRO A 487 2.61 40.01 -10.12
N THR A 488 3.64 40.26 -9.32
CA THR A 488 4.92 40.78 -9.79
C THR A 488 5.94 39.64 -9.85
N ARG A 489 6.61 39.50 -10.99
CA ARG A 489 7.78 38.63 -11.17
C ARG A 489 9.00 39.14 -10.40
N LYS A 490 10.04 38.30 -10.31
CA LYS A 490 11.31 38.63 -9.64
C LYS A 490 12.03 39.82 -10.28
N ASP A 491 11.86 40.02 -11.58
CA ASP A 491 12.42 41.15 -12.34
C ASP A 491 11.58 42.43 -12.25
N SER A 492 10.61 42.49 -11.33
CA SER A 492 9.66 43.58 -11.11
C SER A 492 8.63 43.81 -12.23
N ALA A 493 8.60 42.97 -13.27
CA ALA A 493 7.54 43.01 -14.28
C ALA A 493 6.23 42.41 -13.71
N LYS A 494 5.09 42.90 -14.16
CA LYS A 494 3.79 42.27 -13.85
C LYS A 494 3.54 41.09 -14.77
N VAL A 495 2.89 40.05 -14.27
CA VAL A 495 2.52 38.90 -15.10
C VAL A 495 1.47 39.26 -16.15
N PHE A 496 1.54 38.62 -17.31
CA PHE A 496 0.59 38.70 -18.41
C PHE A 496 0.40 40.12 -18.98
N GLN A 497 1.46 40.94 -19.00
CA GLN A 497 1.38 42.29 -19.54
C GLN A 497 0.86 42.28 -20.99
N PRO A 498 -0.20 43.05 -21.31
CA PRO A 498 -0.69 43.14 -22.67
C PRO A 498 0.39 43.73 -23.57
N ARG A 499 0.53 43.16 -24.76
CA ARG A 499 1.45 43.71 -25.76
C ARG A 499 0.88 45.00 -26.29
N PRO A 500 1.71 46.05 -26.48
CA PRO A 500 1.24 47.26 -27.13
C PRO A 500 0.74 46.92 -28.54
N PRO A 501 -0.37 47.53 -28.99
CA PRO A 501 -0.81 47.38 -30.37
C PRO A 501 0.31 47.83 -31.31
N MET A 502 0.59 47.03 -32.33
CA MET A 502 1.56 47.36 -33.39
C MET A 502 0.85 47.31 -34.75
N ASP A 503 1.11 48.31 -35.60
CA ASP A 503 0.59 48.33 -36.98
C ASP A 503 1.20 47.23 -37.84
N PHE A 504 2.51 46.99 -37.70
CA PHE A 504 3.22 45.90 -38.38
C PHE A 504 4.15 45.19 -37.39
N PRO A 505 4.25 43.85 -37.45
CA PRO A 505 5.16 43.10 -36.57
C PRO A 505 6.61 43.44 -36.91
N GLN A 506 7.31 44.11 -35.99
CA GLN A 506 8.76 44.26 -36.08
C GLN A 506 9.42 42.96 -35.63
N LEU A 507 10.00 42.24 -36.58
CA LEU A 507 10.69 40.98 -36.32
C LEU A 507 12.16 41.27 -36.03
N GLU A 508 12.60 40.93 -34.82
CA GLU A 508 14.01 40.97 -34.46
C GLU A 508 14.78 39.87 -35.21
N GLU A 509 16.09 40.05 -35.38
CA GLU A 509 16.98 39.07 -36.03
C GLU A 509 16.99 37.71 -35.31
N ARG A 510 16.67 37.71 -34.00
CA ARG A 510 16.46 36.51 -33.20
C ARG A 510 14.99 36.40 -32.77
N PRO A 511 14.38 35.21 -32.84
CA PRO A 511 13.03 35.01 -32.33
C PRO A 511 12.94 35.37 -30.85
N SER A 512 11.95 36.18 -30.48
CA SER A 512 11.66 36.45 -29.07
C SER A 512 11.31 35.16 -28.35
N SER A 513 11.78 34.99 -27.11
CA SER A 513 11.49 33.84 -26.25
C SER A 513 10.06 33.89 -25.67
N PHE A 514 9.04 33.93 -26.55
CA PHE A 514 7.62 34.05 -26.19
C PHE A 514 7.22 33.04 -25.12
N ASP A 515 7.57 31.78 -25.36
CA ASP A 515 7.20 30.66 -24.50
C ASP A 515 7.80 30.81 -23.11
N THR A 516 9.07 31.21 -23.02
CA THR A 516 9.76 31.44 -21.74
C THR A 516 9.08 32.54 -20.94
N THR A 517 8.76 33.68 -21.56
CA THR A 517 8.03 34.77 -20.89
C THR A 517 6.68 34.28 -20.37
N PHE A 518 5.94 33.52 -21.17
CA PHE A 518 4.65 32.97 -20.75
C PHE A 518 4.78 31.98 -19.58
N TYR A 519 5.79 31.10 -19.60
CA TYR A 519 6.05 30.16 -18.52
C TYR A 519 6.40 30.88 -17.22
N GLU A 520 7.27 31.88 -17.27
CA GLU A 520 7.62 32.71 -16.11
C GLU A 520 6.39 33.42 -15.52
N ASP A 521 5.56 34.01 -16.40
CA ASP A 521 4.34 34.69 -15.99
C ASP A 521 3.36 33.71 -15.34
N TRP A 522 3.12 32.55 -15.97
CA TRP A 522 2.16 31.56 -15.47
C TRP A 522 2.63 30.94 -14.15
N PHE A 523 3.91 30.55 -14.03
CA PHE A 523 4.46 30.00 -12.78
C PHE A 523 4.43 31.02 -11.65
N THR A 524 4.77 32.29 -11.93
CA THR A 524 4.67 33.37 -10.93
C THR A 524 3.22 33.59 -10.51
N ALA A 525 2.30 33.63 -11.48
CA ALA A 525 0.87 33.78 -11.24
C ALA A 525 0.32 32.62 -10.40
N PHE A 526 0.77 31.38 -10.66
CA PHE A 526 0.33 30.20 -9.93
C PHE A 526 0.73 30.23 -8.45
N ILE A 527 1.96 30.66 -8.10
CA ILE A 527 2.36 30.83 -6.69
C ILE A 527 1.45 31.82 -5.98
N ALA A 528 1.25 33.00 -6.58
CA ALA A 528 0.38 34.02 -6.01
C ALA A 528 -1.07 33.51 -5.87
N PHE A 529 -1.54 32.78 -6.88
CA PHE A 529 -2.88 32.20 -6.92
C PHE A 529 -3.11 31.18 -5.79
N VAL A 530 -2.13 30.31 -5.50
CA VAL A 530 -2.19 29.37 -4.36
C VAL A 530 -2.18 30.12 -3.02
N GLY A 531 -1.33 31.14 -2.87
CA GLY A 531 -1.29 31.97 -1.67
C GLY A 531 -2.62 32.68 -1.39
N GLU A 532 -3.27 33.18 -2.44
CA GLU A 532 -4.60 33.79 -2.36
C GLU A 532 -5.72 32.77 -2.07
N ASN A 533 -5.62 31.55 -2.61
CA ASN A 533 -6.55 30.46 -2.30
C ASN A 533 -6.47 30.05 -0.83
N ALA A 534 -5.26 29.97 -0.27
CA ALA A 534 -5.04 29.63 1.14
C ALA A 534 -5.71 30.63 2.11
N GLY A 535 -5.89 31.89 1.70
CA GLY A 535 -6.55 32.93 2.48
C GLY A 535 -8.06 33.07 2.26
N SER A 536 -8.67 32.28 1.38
CA SER A 536 -10.08 32.44 0.98
C SER A 536 -11.01 31.37 1.57
N VAL A 537 -11.94 31.79 2.42
CA VAL A 537 -13.02 30.92 2.96
C VAL A 537 -14.00 30.49 1.85
N LYS A 538 -14.18 31.30 0.79
CA LYS A 538 -15.12 31.02 -0.31
C LYS A 538 -14.70 29.83 -1.21
N GLY A 539 -13.44 29.43 -1.20
CA GLY A 539 -12.92 28.30 -1.99
C GLY A 539 -13.09 26.93 -1.31
N GLN A 540 -13.51 26.92 -0.06
CA GLN A 540 -13.60 25.72 0.77
C GLN A 540 -15.01 25.63 1.35
N THR A 541 -15.90 24.84 0.72
CA THR A 541 -17.16 24.42 1.36
C THR A 541 -16.84 23.47 2.51
N ILE A 542 -16.37 24.02 3.63
CA ILE A 542 -16.03 23.26 4.83
C ILE A 542 -17.17 23.39 5.83
N ASN A 543 -17.75 22.26 6.16
CA ASN A 543 -18.60 22.16 7.33
C ASN A 543 -17.71 22.23 8.58
N VAL A 544 -17.87 23.28 9.38
CA VAL A 544 -17.06 23.55 10.58
C VAL A 544 -17.14 22.39 11.58
N GLU A 545 -18.31 21.76 11.71
CA GLU A 545 -18.51 20.63 12.63
C GLU A 545 -17.74 19.38 12.16
N GLU A 546 -17.73 19.11 10.86
CA GLU A 546 -16.99 17.99 10.27
C GLU A 546 -15.48 18.20 10.35
N ASN A 547 -15.01 19.43 10.11
CA ASN A 547 -13.59 19.77 10.22
C ASN A 547 -13.08 19.65 11.67
N ALA A 548 -13.88 20.08 12.65
CA ALA A 548 -13.55 19.91 14.07
C ALA A 548 -13.47 18.42 14.47
N ARG A 549 -14.44 17.60 14.03
CA ARG A 549 -14.41 16.15 14.25
C ARG A 549 -13.18 15.49 13.61
N LEU A 550 -12.81 15.90 12.40
CA LEU A 550 -11.62 15.41 11.73
C LEU A 550 -10.34 15.79 12.50
N GLY A 551 -10.28 17.01 13.05
CA GLY A 551 -9.19 17.46 13.92
C GLY A 551 -8.98 16.55 15.13
N GLU A 552 -10.05 16.17 15.84
CA GLU A 552 -9.99 15.26 16.98
C GLU A 552 -9.51 13.84 16.59
N ILE A 553 -9.95 13.35 15.42
CA ILE A 553 -9.48 12.07 14.87
C ILE A 553 -7.97 12.14 14.59
N LEU A 554 -7.50 13.20 13.93
CA LEU A 554 -6.08 13.39 13.61
C LEU A 554 -5.20 13.53 14.85
N LYS A 555 -5.69 14.22 15.88
CA LYS A 555 -5.03 14.34 17.18
C LYS A 555 -4.93 12.97 17.86
N THR A 556 -6.03 12.21 17.87
CA THR A 556 -6.04 10.84 18.39
C THR A 556 -5.02 9.98 17.65
N LEU A 557 -5.01 9.99 16.31
CA LEU A 557 -4.03 9.25 15.50
C LEU A 557 -2.57 9.65 15.77
N GLY A 558 -2.32 10.92 16.14
CA GLY A 558 -0.99 11.47 16.44
C GLY A 558 -0.42 11.12 17.81
N THR A 559 -1.24 10.73 18.78
CA THR A 559 -0.78 10.29 20.12
C THR A 559 0.07 9.01 20.01
N SER A 560 1.10 8.80 20.84
CA SER A 560 1.87 7.56 20.79
C SER A 560 1.08 6.39 21.39
N ALA A 561 1.27 5.16 20.89
CA ALA A 561 0.68 3.96 21.50
C ALA A 561 1.18 3.72 22.94
N ARG A 562 2.32 4.32 23.33
CA ARG A 562 2.83 4.27 24.71
C ARG A 562 2.00 5.08 25.71
N ASP A 563 1.24 6.07 25.25
CA ASP A 563 0.49 7.00 26.12
C ASP A 563 -0.95 6.53 26.39
N MET A 564 -1.36 5.41 25.80
CA MET A 564 -2.63 4.75 26.09
C MET A 564 -2.40 3.61 27.09
N ARG A 565 -2.17 3.95 28.35
CA ARG A 565 -2.52 3.05 29.46
C ARG A 565 -3.85 3.51 30.06
N PRO A 566 -4.75 2.58 30.45
CA PRO A 566 -5.95 2.94 31.20
C PRO A 566 -5.61 3.62 32.53
#